data_AF-A0A2R7K893-F1
#
_entry.id   AF-A0A2R7K893-F1
#
_cell.length_a   1.000
_cell.length_b   1.000
_cell.length_c   1.000
_cell.angle_alpha   90.00
_cell.angle_beta   90.00
_cell.angle_gamma   90.00
#
_symmetry.space_group_name_H-M   'P 1'
#
loop_
_entity.id
_entity.type
_entity.pdbx_description
1 polymer ?
#
loop_
_entity_poly.entity_id
_entity_poly.type
_entity_poly.pdbx_seq_one_letter_code
_entity_poly.pdbx_strand_id
1 'polypeptide(L)'
;PDLRGRTPISFGNGHTLGEKAGEEVHTITMQEMPLHNHLLKAKTDPVTTNIPTAANFLGQTAPNLVYSSQGQNFTTMNPGSLSNVGGNQAHTNMQPYLALNFCIALQGIFPSQT
;
A
#
# COMPACT_ATOMS: atom_id res chain seq x y z
N PRO A 1 -9.32 -27.54 20.20
CA PRO A 1 -8.76 -26.52 19.27
C PRO A 1 -8.26 -25.33 20.08
N ASP A 2 -7.14 -24.71 19.70
CA ASP A 2 -6.66 -23.47 20.34
C ASP A 2 -7.16 -22.26 19.54
N LEU A 3 -8.16 -21.55 20.07
CA LEU A 3 -8.83 -20.41 19.43
C LEU A 3 -8.42 -19.06 20.03
N ARG A 4 -7.42 -19.02 20.91
CA ARG A 4 -6.94 -17.78 21.51
C ARG A 4 -6.33 -16.88 20.42
N GLY A 5 -6.77 -15.63 20.35
CA GLY A 5 -6.31 -14.66 19.35
C GLY A 5 -6.74 -15.00 17.91
N ARG A 6 -7.82 -15.76 17.72
CA ARG A 6 -8.24 -16.23 16.39
C ARG A 6 -9.71 -15.91 16.12
N THR A 7 -10.00 -15.55 14.88
CA THR A 7 -11.37 -15.47 14.33
C THR A 7 -11.73 -16.82 13.71
N PRO A 8 -12.76 -17.54 14.21
CA PRO A 8 -13.20 -18.79 13.59
C PRO A 8 -13.85 -18.54 12.22
N ILE A 9 -13.62 -19.48 11.30
CA ILE A 9 -14.33 -19.58 10.03
C ILE A 9 -14.92 -20.99 9.90
N SER A 10 -16.01 -21.14 9.13
CA SER A 10 -16.61 -22.45 8.86
C SER A 10 -15.67 -23.32 8.03
N PHE A 11 -15.71 -24.63 8.28
CA PHE A 11 -15.03 -25.62 7.44
C PHE A 11 -15.76 -25.79 6.09
N GLY A 12 -15.04 -26.25 5.07
CA GLY A 12 -15.56 -26.37 3.69
C GLY A 12 -15.06 -25.27 2.77
N ASN A 13 -15.43 -25.35 1.48
CA ASN A 13 -14.99 -24.41 0.43
C ASN A 13 -13.46 -24.19 0.36
N GLY A 14 -12.68 -25.25 0.55
CA GLY A 14 -11.22 -25.20 0.54
C GLY A 14 -10.56 -25.09 1.93
N HIS A 15 -11.34 -24.91 3.00
CA HIS A 15 -10.81 -24.89 4.37
C HIS A 15 -11.02 -26.21 5.11
N THR A 16 -9.96 -26.67 5.78
CA THR A 16 -9.95 -27.91 6.57
C THR A 16 -10.09 -27.62 8.06
N LEU A 17 -10.59 -28.60 8.83
CA LEU A 17 -10.75 -28.44 10.27
C LEU A 17 -9.38 -28.27 10.95
N GLY A 18 -9.27 -27.21 11.76
CA GLY A 18 -8.04 -26.90 12.50
C GLY A 18 -6.97 -26.17 11.67
N GLU A 19 -7.27 -25.83 10.42
CA GLU A 19 -6.43 -24.95 9.61
C GLU A 19 -6.20 -23.60 10.30
N LYS A 20 -4.99 -23.06 10.12
CA LYS A 20 -4.55 -21.80 10.74
C LYS A 20 -3.98 -20.91 9.64
N ALA A 21 -4.57 -19.74 9.46
CA ALA A 21 -4.17 -18.75 8.46
C ALA A 21 -4.47 -17.32 8.96
N GLY A 22 -4.13 -16.33 8.13
CA GLY A 22 -4.36 -14.91 8.39
C GLY A 22 -3.11 -14.18 8.90
N GLU A 23 -3.19 -12.85 8.87
CA GLU A 23 -2.16 -11.93 9.35
C GLU A 23 -2.84 -10.78 10.12
N GLU A 24 -2.28 -10.39 11.27
CA GLU A 24 -2.81 -9.26 12.07
C GLU A 24 -2.38 -7.91 11.51
N VAL A 25 -1.26 -7.88 10.79
CA VAL A 25 -0.64 -6.68 10.22
C VAL A 25 -0.12 -7.04 8.84
N HIS A 26 -0.34 -6.16 7.86
CA HIS A 26 0.07 -6.36 6.47
C HIS A 26 0.92 -5.18 5.98
N THR A 27 2.00 -5.48 5.24
CA THR A 27 2.78 -4.46 4.53
C THR A 27 2.53 -4.62 3.04
N ILE A 28 1.92 -3.60 2.44
CA ILE A 28 1.62 -3.57 1.00
C ILE A 28 2.90 -3.79 0.19
N THR A 29 2.84 -4.75 -0.71
CA THR A 29 3.88 -5.11 -1.67
C THR A 29 3.73 -4.34 -2.98
N MET A 30 4.76 -4.37 -3.83
CA MET A 30 4.67 -3.76 -5.16
C MET A 30 3.57 -4.40 -6.03
N GLN A 31 3.31 -5.70 -5.85
CA GLN A 31 2.28 -6.44 -6.60
C GLN A 31 0.85 -6.03 -6.21
N GLU A 32 0.67 -5.46 -5.02
CA GLU A 32 -0.63 -4.97 -4.51
C GLU A 32 -0.87 -3.49 -4.82
N MET A 33 0.10 -2.80 -5.44
CA MET A 33 -0.07 -1.43 -5.89
C MET A 33 -0.45 -1.38 -7.37
N PRO A 34 -1.52 -0.64 -7.74
CA PRO A 34 -1.80 -0.35 -9.14
C PRO A 34 -0.61 0.35 -9.80
N LEU A 35 -0.40 0.04 -11.09
CA LEU A 35 0.57 0.75 -11.90
C LEU A 35 0.21 2.24 -11.93
N HIS A 36 1.13 3.07 -11.45
CA HIS A 36 1.00 4.52 -11.45
C HIS A 36 2.30 5.13 -11.96
N ASN A 37 2.21 6.35 -12.49
CA ASN A 37 3.36 7.10 -12.95
C ASN A 37 3.55 8.37 -12.12
N HIS A 38 4.81 8.69 -11.88
CA HIS A 38 5.20 10.00 -11.37
C HIS A 38 5.72 10.80 -12.56
N LEU A 39 5.00 11.85 -12.93
CA LEU A 39 5.35 12.68 -14.08
C LEU A 39 5.87 14.02 -13.55
N LEU A 40 7.16 14.30 -13.82
CA LEU A 40 7.71 15.63 -13.59
C LEU A 40 7.12 16.61 -14.60
N LYS A 41 6.63 17.76 -14.14
CA LYS A 41 6.10 18.83 -14.99
C LYS A 41 7.07 20.01 -15.03
N ALA A 42 7.28 20.55 -16.23
CA ALA A 42 8.11 21.73 -16.46
C ALA A 42 7.45 22.67 -17.49
N LYS A 43 7.91 23.92 -17.53
CA LYS A 43 7.47 24.97 -18.46
C LYS A 43 8.63 25.41 -19.35
N THR A 44 8.28 25.90 -20.53
CA THR A 44 9.21 26.57 -21.45
C THR A 44 9.42 28.06 -21.11
N ASP A 45 8.69 28.59 -20.14
CA ASP A 45 8.83 29.98 -19.70
C ASP A 45 10.17 30.18 -18.95
N PRO A 46 10.82 31.35 -19.09
CA PRO A 46 12.00 31.68 -18.29
C PRO A 46 11.69 31.64 -16.78
N VAL A 47 12.64 31.11 -15.99
CA VAL A 47 12.54 31.16 -14.52
C VAL A 47 12.59 32.60 -14.02
N THR A 48 11.80 32.89 -12.98
CA THR A 48 11.73 34.21 -12.35
C THR A 48 12.33 34.24 -10.93
N THR A 49 12.64 33.08 -10.37
CA THR A 49 13.23 32.92 -9.03
C THR A 49 14.14 31.69 -9.00
N ASN A 50 15.21 31.78 -8.22
CA ASN A 50 16.06 30.64 -7.86
C ASN A 50 15.68 30.02 -6.50
N ILE A 51 14.68 30.58 -5.80
CA ILE A 51 14.12 30.06 -4.56
C ILE A 51 12.67 29.63 -4.85
N PRO A 52 12.43 28.34 -5.17
CA PRO A 52 11.10 27.84 -5.47
C PRO A 52 10.25 27.66 -4.21
N THR A 53 8.94 27.79 -4.37
CA THR A 53 7.89 27.44 -3.41
C THR A 53 7.08 26.26 -3.96
N ALA A 54 6.14 25.74 -3.16
CA ALA A 54 5.26 24.63 -3.58
C ALA A 54 4.39 24.94 -4.82
N ALA A 55 4.22 26.22 -5.19
CA ALA A 55 3.44 26.63 -6.36
C ALA A 55 4.29 26.79 -7.64
N ASN A 56 5.62 26.65 -7.55
CA ASN A 56 6.50 26.83 -8.69
C ASN A 56 6.68 25.52 -9.47
N PHE A 57 6.87 25.66 -10.79
CA PHE A 57 7.27 24.59 -11.69
C PHE A 57 8.70 24.84 -12.16
N LEU A 58 9.36 23.79 -12.63
CA LEU A 58 10.64 23.93 -13.33
C LEU A 58 10.43 24.73 -14.61
N GLY A 59 11.38 25.61 -14.93
CA GLY A 59 11.31 26.52 -16.08
C GLY A 59 12.67 26.68 -16.76
N GLN A 60 12.71 27.41 -17.86
CA GLN A 60 13.94 27.59 -18.65
C GLN A 60 14.95 28.50 -17.96
N THR A 61 16.22 28.10 -17.96
CA THR A 61 17.32 28.91 -17.43
C THR A 61 18.30 29.21 -18.56
N ALA A 62 18.42 30.48 -18.96
CA ALA A 62 19.39 30.86 -19.99
C ALA A 62 20.84 30.70 -19.47
N PRO A 63 21.79 30.30 -20.33
CA PRO A 63 21.63 29.98 -21.76
C PRO A 63 21.15 28.55 -22.05
N ASN A 64 21.05 27.68 -21.03
CA ASN A 64 20.75 26.26 -21.19
C ASN A 64 19.24 25.99 -21.25
N LEU A 65 18.70 25.97 -22.47
CA LEU A 65 17.29 25.69 -22.72
C LEU A 65 17.01 24.17 -22.70
N VAL A 66 16.67 23.63 -21.53
CA VAL A 66 16.50 22.18 -21.28
C VAL A 66 15.07 21.66 -21.40
N TYR A 67 14.05 22.53 -21.34
CA TYR A 67 12.63 22.11 -21.45
C TYR A 67 12.02 22.50 -22.79
N SER A 68 11.45 21.55 -23.55
CA SER A 68 10.85 21.80 -24.86
C SER A 68 9.42 21.28 -24.94
N SER A 69 8.54 22.01 -25.61
CA SER A 69 7.18 21.57 -25.95
C SER A 69 7.14 20.69 -27.21
N GLN A 70 8.20 20.72 -28.03
CA GLN A 70 8.33 19.85 -29.20
C GLN A 70 9.23 18.66 -28.86
N GLY A 71 8.65 17.45 -28.99
CA GLY A 71 9.27 16.17 -28.65
C GLY A 71 10.33 15.71 -29.66
N GLN A 72 11.35 16.53 -29.87
CA GLN A 72 12.53 16.15 -30.66
C GLN A 72 13.73 16.01 -29.73
N ASN A 73 14.55 14.98 -29.94
CA ASN A 73 15.79 14.72 -29.18
C ASN A 73 15.59 14.55 -27.65
N PHE A 74 14.62 13.72 -27.24
CA PHE A 74 14.45 13.39 -25.81
C PHE A 74 15.75 12.84 -25.21
N THR A 75 16.20 13.45 -24.13
CA THR A 75 17.27 12.92 -23.28
C THR A 75 16.64 12.28 -22.04
N THR A 76 17.19 11.15 -21.61
CA THR A 76 16.78 10.50 -20.36
C THR A 76 16.97 11.46 -19.19
N MET A 77 15.88 11.74 -18.46
CA MET A 77 15.93 12.53 -17.23
C MET A 77 16.77 11.82 -16.17
N ASN A 78 17.48 12.57 -15.32
CA ASN A 78 18.20 11.99 -14.19
C ASN A 78 17.22 11.16 -13.33
N PRO A 79 17.50 9.86 -13.06
CA PRO A 79 16.63 9.02 -12.25
C PRO A 79 16.36 9.56 -10.85
N GLY A 80 17.27 10.35 -10.28
CA GLY A 80 17.10 11.01 -8.98
C GLY A 80 16.15 12.21 -8.97
N SER A 81 15.63 12.63 -10.13
CA SER A 81 14.66 13.73 -10.23
C SER A 81 13.28 13.37 -9.69
N LEU A 82 12.98 12.08 -9.54
CA LEU A 82 11.76 11.57 -8.93
C LEU A 82 12.16 10.55 -7.86
N SER A 83 11.81 10.81 -6.61
CA SER A 83 12.04 9.87 -5.52
C SER A 83 10.76 9.12 -5.19
N ASN A 84 10.87 7.83 -4.90
CA ASN A 84 9.80 7.12 -4.21
C ASN A 84 9.60 7.72 -2.81
N VAL A 85 8.35 7.91 -2.44
CA VAL A 85 7.94 8.33 -1.10
C VAL A 85 7.08 7.23 -0.50
N GLY A 86 7.30 6.93 0.77
CA GLY A 86 6.67 5.83 1.49
C GLY A 86 7.69 5.08 2.33
N GLY A 87 7.28 4.64 3.52
CA GLY A 87 8.19 4.01 4.50
C GLY A 87 8.06 2.49 4.60
N ASN A 88 7.31 1.84 3.70
CA ASN A 88 6.92 0.43 3.81
C ASN A 88 6.37 0.07 5.20
N GLN A 89 5.64 1.00 5.81
CA GLN A 89 5.10 0.81 7.15
C GLN A 89 3.87 -0.08 7.06
N ALA A 90 3.81 -1.08 7.92
CA ALA A 90 2.72 -2.04 7.95
C ALA A 90 1.44 -1.38 8.49
N HIS A 91 0.28 -1.77 7.97
CA HIS A 91 -1.01 -1.36 8.49
C HIS A 91 -1.69 -2.50 9.25
N THR A 92 -2.56 -2.15 10.21
CA THR A 92 -3.40 -3.15 10.86
C THR A 92 -4.30 -3.84 9.83
N ASN A 93 -4.38 -5.16 9.91
CA ASN A 93 -5.28 -6.00 9.12
C ASN A 93 -6.36 -6.63 10.01
N MET A 94 -6.50 -6.16 11.24
CA MET A 94 -7.56 -6.59 12.14
C MET A 94 -8.82 -5.77 11.91
N GLN A 95 -9.90 -6.45 11.52
CA GLN A 95 -11.25 -5.88 11.55
C GLN A 95 -11.66 -5.53 13.00
N PRO A 96 -12.67 -4.67 13.23
CA PRO A 96 -13.22 -4.44 14.55
C PRO A 96 -13.60 -5.76 15.24
N TYR A 97 -13.18 -5.93 16.50
CA TYR A 97 -13.35 -7.20 17.21
C TYR A 97 -13.76 -7.00 18.67
N LEU A 98 -14.34 -8.07 19.24
CA LEU A 98 -14.58 -8.24 20.67
C LEU A 98 -13.93 -9.55 21.11
N ALA A 99 -13.16 -9.50 22.19
CA ALA A 99 -12.56 -10.71 22.77
C ALA A 99 -13.64 -11.54 23.49
N LEU A 100 -13.74 -12.82 23.13
CA LEU A 100 -14.65 -13.78 23.75
C LEU A 100 -13.87 -15.00 24.26
N ASN A 101 -14.45 -15.68 25.24
CA ASN A 101 -13.95 -16.96 25.72
C ASN A 101 -14.62 -18.11 24.94
N PHE A 102 -13.81 -18.93 24.27
CA PHE A 102 -14.28 -20.17 23.66
C PHE A 102 -14.21 -21.32 24.66
N CYS A 103 -15.34 -21.95 24.92
CA CYS A 103 -15.46 -23.09 25.83
C CYS A 103 -15.96 -24.33 25.07
N ILE A 104 -15.44 -25.50 25.43
CA ILE A 104 -15.90 -26.80 24.92
C ILE A 104 -16.24 -27.71 26.10
N ALA A 105 -17.44 -28.31 26.09
CA ALA A 105 -17.80 -29.32 27.07
C ALA A 105 -17.06 -30.63 26.76
N LEU A 106 -16.28 -31.13 27.72
CA LEU A 106 -15.55 -32.40 27.57
C LEU A 106 -16.39 -33.62 27.99
N GLN A 107 -17.51 -33.38 28.68
CA GLN A 107 -18.38 -34.41 29.28
C GLN A 107 -19.85 -33.93 29.23
N GLY A 108 -20.79 -34.84 28.93
CA GLY A 108 -22.24 -34.59 28.80
C GLY A 108 -22.91 -35.57 27.82
N ILE A 109 -24.25 -35.57 27.73
CA ILE A 109 -24.98 -36.31 26.67
C ILE A 109 -25.00 -35.42 25.41
N PHE A 110 -24.41 -35.88 24.31
CA PHE A 110 -24.35 -35.15 23.05
C PHE A 110 -24.93 -35.98 21.89
N PRO A 111 -25.77 -35.40 21.03
CA PRO A 111 -26.41 -34.09 21.14
C PRO A 111 -27.47 -34.10 22.26
N SER A 112 -27.53 -33.02 23.06
CA SER A 112 -28.64 -32.83 23.99
C SER A 112 -29.90 -32.54 23.18
N GLN A 113 -30.92 -33.38 23.30
CA GLN A 113 -32.22 -33.14 22.68
C GLN A 113 -33.03 -32.20 23.58
N THR A 114 -33.40 -31.04 23.08
CA THR A 114 -34.58 -30.29 23.52
C THR A 114 -35.31 -29.81 22.29
#